data_AF-A0A416MPJ1-F1
#
_entry.id   AF-A0A416MPJ1-F1
#
_cell.length_a   1.000
_cell.length_b   1.000
_cell.length_c   1.000
_cell.angle_alpha   90.00
_cell.angle_beta   90.00
_cell.angle_gamma   90.00
#
_symmetry.space_group_name_H-M   'P 1'
#
loop_
_entity.id
_entity.type
_entity.pdbx_description
1 polymer ?
#
loop_
_entity_poly.entity_id
_entity_poly.type
_entity_poly.pdbx_seq_one_letter_code
_entity_poly.pdbx_strand_id
1 'polypeptide(L)'
;MTYKEFVQDGRFGCADCYNTFGLLINNSIKKIQGNNSHTGKKPRFLGDKKIHADMVADAKKRQSLQEQLEICQAKQKEAVLEEDYEKAAYYRDEIKKIKERIQAGDEVV
;
A
#
# COMPACT_ATOMS: atom_id res chain seq x y z
N MET A 1 13.39 -28.04 -31.48
CA MET A 1 13.74 -26.63 -31.24
C MET A 1 15.20 -26.54 -30.85
N THR A 2 16.00 -25.83 -31.63
CA THR A 2 17.40 -25.51 -31.30
C THR A 2 17.47 -24.16 -30.57
N TYR A 3 18.56 -23.94 -29.83
CA TYR A 3 18.76 -22.68 -29.10
C TYR A 3 18.73 -21.43 -30.00
N LYS A 4 19.11 -21.57 -31.28
CA LYS A 4 19.07 -20.47 -32.25
C LYS A 4 17.65 -20.04 -32.59
N GLU A 5 16.74 -20.99 -32.75
CA GLU A 5 15.32 -20.73 -33.03
C GLU A 5 14.65 -20.02 -31.84
N PHE A 6 15.01 -20.39 -30.61
CA PHE A 6 14.55 -19.70 -29.41
C PHE A 6 14.93 -18.21 -29.38
N VAL A 7 16.17 -17.88 -29.73
CA VAL A 7 16.62 -16.47 -29.73
C VAL A 7 15.85 -15.63 -30.76
N GLN A 8 15.41 -16.25 -31.85
CA GLN A 8 14.66 -15.58 -32.91
C GLN A 8 13.16 -15.44 -32.58
N ASP A 9 12.53 -16.49 -32.05
CA ASP A 9 11.07 -16.50 -31.81
C ASP A 9 10.68 -16.08 -30.39
N GLY A 10 11.63 -16.08 -29.45
CA GLY A 10 11.43 -15.65 -28.05
C GLY A 10 10.54 -16.58 -27.22
N ARG A 11 10.15 -17.75 -27.74
CA ARG A 11 9.31 -18.75 -27.06
C ARG A 11 10.15 -19.95 -26.62
N PHE A 12 10.05 -20.35 -25.36
CA PHE A 12 10.83 -21.46 -24.81
C PHE A 12 10.01 -22.35 -23.88
N GLY A 13 9.81 -23.60 -24.29
CA GLY A 13 9.32 -24.68 -23.42
C GLY A 13 8.03 -24.39 -22.62
N CYS A 14 7.85 -25.16 -21.54
CA CYS A 14 6.83 -24.93 -20.52
C CYS A 14 7.44 -24.26 -19.26
N ALA A 15 6.62 -23.97 -18.26
CA ALA A 15 7.06 -23.33 -17.01
C ALA A 15 8.22 -24.07 -16.33
N ASP A 16 8.17 -25.41 -16.30
CA ASP A 16 9.21 -26.23 -15.66
C ASP A 16 10.56 -26.15 -16.40
N CYS A 17 10.52 -25.98 -17.73
CA CYS A 17 11.73 -25.83 -18.53
C CYS A 17 12.50 -24.54 -18.18
N TYR A 18 11.82 -23.47 -17.77
CA TYR A 18 12.49 -22.24 -17.33
C TYR A 18 13.24 -22.44 -16.01
N ASN A 19 12.74 -23.31 -15.13
CA ASN A 19 13.39 -23.61 -13.86
C ASN A 19 14.64 -24.48 -14.08
N THR A 20 14.55 -25.50 -14.93
CA THR A 20 15.65 -26.45 -15.18
C THR A 20 16.78 -25.83 -16.01
N PHE A 21 16.46 -25.04 -17.03
CA PHE A 21 17.44 -24.46 -17.95
C PHE A 21 17.72 -22.98 -17.70
N GLY A 22 17.23 -22.42 -16.59
CA GLY A 22 17.35 -21.01 -16.25
C GLY A 22 18.79 -20.51 -16.31
N LEU A 23 19.76 -21.28 -15.84
CA LEU A 23 21.18 -20.89 -15.88
C LEU A 23 21.72 -20.63 -17.29
N LEU A 24 21.30 -21.43 -18.28
CA LEU A 24 21.73 -21.27 -19.68
C LEU A 24 20.97 -20.14 -20.38
N ILE A 25 19.71 -19.94 -19.99
CA ILE A 25 18.74 -19.15 -20.75
C ILE A 25 18.56 -17.75 -20.16
N ASN A 26 18.94 -17.53 -18.91
CA ASN A 26 18.91 -16.24 -18.22
C ASN A 26 19.59 -15.12 -19.03
N ASN A 27 20.77 -15.38 -19.59
CA ASN A 27 21.49 -14.38 -20.39
C ASN A 27 20.75 -14.02 -21.68
N SER A 28 20.05 -14.97 -22.29
CA SER A 28 19.27 -14.74 -23.50
C SER A 28 17.95 -14.05 -23.22
N ILE A 29 17.24 -14.45 -22.14
CA ILE A 29 16.04 -13.77 -21.67
C ILE A 29 16.37 -12.31 -21.35
N LYS A 30 17.49 -12.05 -20.67
CA LYS A 30 17.95 -10.68 -20.40
C LYS A 30 18.19 -9.87 -21.67
N LYS A 31 18.75 -10.47 -22.71
CA LYS A 31 19.00 -9.79 -23.99
C LYS A 31 17.71 -9.48 -24.75
N ILE A 32 16.72 -10.37 -24.70
CA ILE A 32 15.45 -10.22 -25.44
C ILE A 32 14.48 -9.31 -24.68
N GLN A 33 14.35 -9.50 -23.36
CA GLN A 33 13.35 -8.82 -22.52
C GLN A 33 13.92 -7.69 -21.65
N GLY A 34 15.25 -7.52 -21.62
CA GLY A 34 15.95 -6.52 -20.80
C GLY A 34 16.15 -6.92 -19.34
N ASN A 35 15.34 -7.84 -18.81
CA ASN A 35 15.41 -8.33 -17.43
C ASN A 35 15.02 -9.81 -17.34
N ASN A 36 15.53 -10.51 -16.33
CA ASN A 36 15.25 -11.94 -16.11
C ASN A 36 13.90 -12.19 -15.44
N SER A 37 13.30 -11.15 -14.86
CA SER A 37 12.02 -11.21 -14.17
C SER A 37 11.13 -10.05 -14.62
N HIS A 38 9.92 -10.39 -15.07
CA HIS A 38 8.92 -9.41 -15.46
C HIS A 38 8.17 -8.94 -14.20
N THR A 39 8.55 -7.78 -13.66
CA THR A 39 7.93 -7.19 -12.46
C THR A 39 6.67 -6.36 -12.77
N GLY A 40 6.10 -6.49 -13.97
CA GLY A 40 4.92 -5.75 -14.40
C GLY A 40 5.24 -4.35 -14.93
N LYS A 41 4.33 -3.79 -15.73
CA LYS A 41 4.44 -2.39 -16.19
C LYS A 41 4.12 -1.47 -15.01
N LYS A 42 5.13 -0.77 -14.49
CA LYS A 42 4.91 0.31 -13.53
C LYS A 42 4.52 1.58 -14.30
N PRO A 43 3.41 2.26 -13.96
CA PRO A 43 3.05 3.53 -14.57
C PRO A 43 4.19 4.54 -14.42
N ARG A 44 4.49 5.27 -15.50
CA ARG A 44 5.62 6.22 -15.57
C ARG A 44 5.53 7.36 -14.54
N PHE A 45 4.36 7.54 -13.93
CA PHE A 45 4.07 8.51 -12.87
C PHE A 45 4.57 8.09 -11.47
N LEU A 46 5.08 6.87 -11.30
CA LEU A 46 5.66 6.40 -10.03
C LEU A 46 7.14 6.81 -9.83
N GLY A 47 7.63 7.79 -10.61
CA GLY A 47 8.99 8.31 -10.51
C GLY A 47 9.21 9.30 -9.36
N ASP A 48 8.16 9.94 -8.87
CA ASP A 48 8.26 10.87 -7.75
C ASP A 48 8.06 10.13 -6.43
N LYS A 49 9.19 9.80 -5.79
CA LYS A 49 9.32 9.20 -4.45
C LYS A 49 8.57 9.93 -3.33
N LYS A 50 7.86 11.03 -3.62
CA LYS A 50 7.03 11.76 -2.66
C LYS A 50 5.63 11.14 -2.48
N ILE A 51 5.05 10.53 -3.52
CA ILE A 51 3.64 10.07 -3.46
C ILE A 51 3.48 8.79 -2.63
N HIS A 52 4.49 7.91 -2.60
CA HIS A 52 4.43 6.71 -1.76
C HIS A 52 4.68 6.98 -0.27
N ALA A 53 5.40 8.05 0.07
CA ALA A 53 5.56 8.46 1.46
C ALA A 53 4.24 9.04 1.99
N ASP A 54 3.56 9.88 1.20
CA ASP A 54 2.25 10.42 1.57
C ASP A 54 1.19 9.32 1.67
N MET A 55 1.03 8.41 0.70
CA MET A 55 0.02 7.33 0.83
C MET A 55 0.22 6.41 2.04
N VAL A 56 1.47 6.12 2.44
CA VAL A 56 1.75 5.32 3.64
C VAL A 56 1.62 6.15 4.91
N ALA A 57 1.94 7.45 4.86
CA ALA A 57 1.72 8.38 5.97
C ALA A 57 0.21 8.62 6.20
N ASP A 58 -0.58 8.80 5.14
CA ASP A 58 -2.03 8.87 5.14
C ASP A 58 -2.65 7.62 5.76
N ALA A 59 -2.20 6.43 5.36
CA ALA A 59 -2.69 5.18 5.94
C ALA A 59 -2.39 5.08 7.44
N LYS A 60 -1.17 5.43 7.87
CA LYS A 60 -0.80 5.47 9.30
C LYS A 60 -1.56 6.56 10.08
N LYS A 61 -1.76 7.73 9.47
CA LYS A 61 -2.50 8.86 10.06
C LYS A 61 -3.97 8.51 10.24
N ARG A 62 -4.58 7.86 9.25
CA ARG A 62 -5.95 7.32 9.35
C ARG A 62 -6.06 6.24 10.42
N GLN A 63 -5.11 5.32 10.50
CA GLN A 63 -5.07 4.31 11.56
C GLN A 63 -4.95 4.98 12.96
N SER A 64 -4.09 6.00 13.10
CA SER A 64 -3.94 6.73 14.35
C SER A 64 -5.18 7.55 14.75
N LEU A 65 -5.91 8.11 13.77
CA LEU A 65 -7.15 8.84 14.02
C LEU A 65 -8.27 7.89 14.47
N GLN A 66 -8.29 6.68 13.91
CA GLN A 66 -9.26 5.65 14.28
C GLN A 66 -9.02 5.15 15.71
N GLU A 67 -7.74 4.93 16.08
CA GLU A 67 -7.35 4.57 17.44
C GLU A 67 -7.65 5.69 18.45
N GLN A 68 -7.41 6.96 18.09
CA GLN A 68 -7.79 8.12 18.91
C GLN A 68 -9.31 8.20 19.13
N LEU A 69 -10.10 7.86 18.11
CA LEU A 69 -11.56 7.84 18.20
C LEU A 69 -12.05 6.75 19.15
N GLU A 70 -11.45 5.56 19.10
CA GLU A 70 -11.75 4.46 20.04
C GLU A 70 -11.42 4.85 21.49
N ILE A 71 -10.25 5.47 21.72
CA ILE A 71 -9.85 5.95 23.05
C ILE A 71 -10.84 7.00 23.56
N CYS A 72 -11.23 7.98 22.73
CA CYS A 72 -12.17 9.02 23.14
C CYS A 72 -13.56 8.45 23.45
N GLN A 73 -14.01 7.42 22.71
CA GLN A 73 -15.25 6.72 23.01
C GLN A 73 -15.18 5.95 24.33
N ALA A 74 -14.06 5.30 24.63
CA ALA A 74 -13.86 4.63 25.91
C ALA A 74 -13.91 5.63 27.08
N LYS A 75 -13.17 6.74 26.97
CA LYS A 75 -13.16 7.81 27.98
C LYS A 75 -14.50 8.51 28.14
N GLN A 76 -15.26 8.66 27.06
CA GLN A 76 -16.62 9.20 27.14
C GLN A 76 -17.53 8.28 27.95
N LYS A 77 -17.47 6.96 27.71
CA LYS A 77 -18.27 5.99 28.46
C LYS A 77 -17.89 5.97 29.93
N GLU A 78 -16.60 6.03 30.23
CA GLU A 78 -16.08 6.13 31.59
C GLU A 78 -16.58 7.39 32.30
N ALA A 79 -16.46 8.56 31.68
CA ALA A 79 -16.98 9.82 32.22
C ALA A 79 -18.50 9.81 32.46
N VAL A 80 -19.27 9.07 31.63
CA VAL A 80 -20.72 8.89 31.86
C VAL A 80 -20.99 7.98 33.07
N LEU A 81 -20.17 6.94 33.28
CA LEU A 81 -20.29 6.06 34.45
C LEU A 81 -19.92 6.78 35.76
N GLU A 82 -18.94 7.68 35.71
CA GLU A 82 -18.54 8.51 36.85
C GLU A 82 -19.46 9.72 37.08
N GLU A 83 -20.55 9.86 36.32
CA GLU A 83 -21.49 10.99 36.36
C GLU A 83 -20.82 12.36 36.07
N ASP A 84 -19.65 12.34 35.43
CA ASP A 84 -18.81 13.49 35.09
C ASP A 84 -19.25 14.05 33.72
N TYR A 85 -20.46 14.61 33.68
CA TYR A 85 -21.12 15.05 32.44
C TYR A 85 -20.37 16.15 31.69
N GLU A 86 -19.56 16.96 32.39
CA GLU A 86 -18.70 17.98 31.79
C GLU A 86 -17.60 17.36 30.93
N LYS A 87 -16.91 16.34 31.45
CA LYS A 87 -15.91 15.57 30.69
C LYS A 87 -16.56 14.76 29.57
N ALA A 88 -17.74 14.18 29.81
CA ALA A 88 -18.47 13.45 28.78
C ALA A 88 -18.90 14.34 27.61
N ALA A 89 -19.25 15.61 27.87
CA ALA A 89 -19.51 16.61 26.84
C ALA A 89 -18.23 16.97 26.07
N TYR A 90 -17.12 17.19 26.78
CA TYR A 90 -15.82 17.44 26.15
C TYR A 90 -15.40 16.31 25.19
N TYR A 91 -15.46 15.03 25.63
CA TYR A 91 -15.13 13.90 24.77
C TYR A 91 -16.10 13.74 23.59
N ARG A 92 -17.37 14.14 23.74
CA ARG A 92 -18.35 14.14 22.64
C ARG A 92 -17.93 15.07 21.51
N ASP A 93 -17.52 16.28 21.86
CA ASP A 93 -17.10 17.30 20.90
C ASP A 93 -15.79 16.90 20.22
N GLU A 94 -14.85 16.31 20.97
CA GLU A 94 -13.61 15.76 20.41
C GLU A 94 -13.88 14.60 19.43
N ILE A 95 -14.79 13.68 19.76
CA ILE A 95 -15.20 12.61 18.85
C ILE A 95 -15.79 13.18 17.56
N LYS A 96 -16.59 14.26 17.65
CA LYS A 96 -17.16 14.93 16.48
C LYS A 96 -16.07 15.52 15.60
N LYS A 97 -15.11 16.24 16.18
CA LYS A 97 -13.95 16.80 15.45
C LYS A 97 -13.12 15.72 14.77
N ILE A 98 -12.83 14.61 15.46
CA ILE A 98 -12.04 13.51 14.88
C ILE A 98 -12.81 12.85 13.73
N LYS A 99 -14.13 12.64 13.87
CA LYS A 99 -14.97 12.13 12.78
C LYS A 99 -14.99 13.06 11.58
N GLU A 100 -15.12 14.37 11.80
CA GLU A 100 -15.04 15.38 10.75
C GLU A 100 -13.69 15.35 10.04
N ARG A 101 -12.57 15.20 10.77
CA ARG A 101 -11.23 15.07 10.17
C ARG A 101 -11.05 13.78 9.36
N ILE A 102 -11.63 12.67 9.80
CA ILE A 102 -11.63 11.40 9.05
C ILE A 102 -12.46 11.55 7.77
N GLN A 103 -13.61 12.23 7.85
CA GLN A 103 -14.54 12.38 6.74
C GLN A 103 -14.09 13.45 5.73
N ALA A 104 -13.43 14.52 6.20
CA ALA A 104 -12.78 15.54 5.40
C ALA A 104 -11.48 15.07 4.75
N GLY A 105 -10.95 13.90 5.17
CA GLY A 105 -9.95 13.11 4.47
C GLY A 105 -8.87 13.92 3.75
N ASP A 106 -8.15 14.79 4.47
CA ASP A 106 -7.06 15.59 3.91
C ASP A 106 -7.49 16.29 2.59
N GLU A 107 -8.28 17.38 2.67
CA GLU A 107 -8.30 18.43 1.63
C GLU A 107 -6.88 19.03 1.52
N VAL A 108 -5.99 18.31 0.83
CA VAL A 108 -4.75 18.83 0.31
C VAL A 108 -5.07 19.32 -1.10
N VAL A 109 -5.38 20.62 -1.20
CA VAL A 109 -5.11 21.41 -2.40
C VAL A 109 -3.66 21.83 -2.36
#